data_AF-A0A257LV09-F1
#
_entry.id   AF-A0A257LV09-F1
#
_cell.length_a   1.000
_cell.length_b   1.000
_cell.length_c   1.000
_cell.angle_alpha   90.00
_cell.angle_beta   90.00
_cell.angle_gamma   90.00
#
_symmetry.space_group_name_H-M   'P 1'
#
loop_
_entity.id
_entity.type
_entity.pdbx_description
1 polymer ?
#
loop_
_entity_poly.entity_id
_entity_poly.type
_entity_poly.pdbx_seq_one_letter_code
_entity_poly.pdbx_strand_id
1 'polypeptide(L)'
;MFEPYSSTHRERLQTLKILKAHGINTYGFISPIIPGVTNVGKVIDQSSEFVDYYWLELLNLRASGSKFNGLLKAEFPQSYVIGS
;
A
#
# COMPACT_ATOMS: atom_id res chain seq x y z
N MET A 1 4.69 -12.30 0.40
CA MET A 1 6.10 -12.53 0.06
C MET A 1 6.97 -11.26 0.13
N PHE A 2 6.43 -10.03 0.13
CA PHE A 2 7.24 -8.79 0.27
C PHE A 2 7.60 -8.41 1.73
N GLU A 3 6.78 -8.80 2.71
CA GLU A 3 7.00 -8.46 4.14
C GLU A 3 6.68 -9.66 5.06
N PRO A 4 7.60 -10.64 5.20
CA PRO A 4 7.30 -11.94 5.85
C PRO A 4 6.98 -11.84 7.35
N TYR A 5 7.36 -10.76 8.02
CA TYR A 5 7.11 -10.53 9.45
C TYR A 5 6.11 -9.41 9.70
N SER A 6 5.46 -8.90 8.66
CA SER A 6 4.43 -7.87 8.81
C SER A 6 3.11 -8.46 9.26
N SER A 7 2.33 -7.65 9.98
CA SER A 7 0.92 -7.95 10.22
C SER A 7 0.17 -8.05 8.90
N THR A 8 -0.84 -8.92 8.87
CA THR A 8 -1.74 -9.06 7.73
C THR A 8 -2.55 -7.78 7.51
N HIS A 9 -3.03 -7.58 6.28
CA HIS A 9 -3.92 -6.45 5.95
C HIS A 9 -5.12 -6.36 6.92
N ARG A 10 -5.73 -7.51 7.24
CA ARG A 10 -6.87 -7.58 8.16
C ARG A 10 -6.52 -7.11 9.57
N GLU A 11 -5.37 -7.52 10.09
CA GLU A 11 -4.91 -7.09 11.42
C GLU A 11 -4.66 -5.58 11.44
N ARG A 12 -4.03 -5.02 10.39
CA ARG A 12 -3.83 -3.56 10.27
C ARG A 12 -5.16 -2.79 10.28
N LEU A 13 -6.14 -3.24 9.50
CA LEU A 13 -7.48 -2.64 9.48
C LEU A 13 -8.18 -2.73 10.85
N GLN A 14 -8.07 -3.88 11.52
CA GLN A 14 -8.64 -4.06 12.85
C GLN A 14 -8.00 -3.12 13.88
N THR A 15 -6.68 -2.94 13.83
CA THR A 15 -5.98 -1.95 14.67
C THR A 15 -6.49 -0.54 14.42
N LEU A 16 -6.59 -0.10 13.16
CA LEU A 16 -7.11 1.23 12.82
C LEU A 16 -8.55 1.43 13.34
N LYS A 17 -9.40 0.41 13.21
CA LYS A 17 -10.77 0.43 13.74
C LYS A 17 -10.81 0.60 15.26
N ILE A 18 -9.95 -0.11 16.00
CA ILE A 18 -9.84 0.02 17.46
C ILE A 18 -9.36 1.43 17.83
N LEU A 19 -8.31 1.92 17.18
CA LEU A 19 -7.77 3.26 17.44
C LEU A 19 -8.84 4.35 17.23
N LYS A 20 -9.56 4.28 16.10
CA LYS A 20 -10.64 5.22 15.81
C LYS A 20 -11.77 5.17 16.84
N ALA A 21 -12.19 3.98 17.26
CA ALA A 21 -13.22 3.80 18.27
C ALA A 21 -12.83 4.40 19.64
N HIS A 22 -11.53 4.53 19.92
CA HIS A 22 -10.99 5.20 21.11
C HIS A 22 -10.69 6.69 20.90
N GLY A 23 -11.15 7.28 19.80
CA GLY A 23 -10.98 8.72 19.51
C GLY A 23 -9.56 9.11 19.10
N ILE A 24 -8.71 8.14 18.74
CA ILE A 24 -7.36 8.40 18.23
C ILE A 24 -7.46 8.66 16.73
N ASN A 25 -6.85 9.76 16.27
CA ASN A 25 -6.78 10.07 14.84
C ASN A 25 -5.88 9.06 14.12
N THR A 26 -6.37 8.55 13.00
CA THR A 26 -5.71 7.51 12.21
C THR A 26 -5.37 8.03 10.82
N TYR A 27 -4.27 7.53 10.25
CA TYR A 27 -3.96 7.79 8.85
C TYR A 27 -3.52 6.50 8.15
N GLY A 28 -3.87 6.38 6.87
CA GLY A 28 -3.45 5.27 6.01
C GLY A 28 -2.31 5.71 5.10
N PHE A 29 -1.15 5.08 5.21
CA PHE A 29 -0.06 5.26 4.25
C PHE A 29 -0.07 4.14 3.22
N ILE A 30 -0.35 4.49 1.96
CA ILE A 30 -0.39 3.55 0.85
C ILE A 30 0.85 3.78 -0.02
N SER A 31 1.85 2.92 0.19
CA SER A 31 3.15 3.00 -0.48
C SER A 31 3.76 1.59 -0.71
N PRO A 32 4.50 1.40 -1.82
CA PRO A 32 4.40 2.19 -3.04
C PRO A 32 3.10 1.81 -3.77
N ILE A 33 2.47 2.78 -4.43
CA ILE A 33 1.38 2.52 -5.37
C ILE A 33 2.02 2.05 -6.66
N ILE A 34 1.87 0.76 -6.94
CA ILE A 34 2.39 0.11 -8.14
C ILE A 34 1.23 0.07 -9.17
N PRO A 35 1.34 0.79 -10.30
CA PRO A 35 0.28 0.82 -11.31
C PRO A 35 -0.11 -0.58 -11.78
N GLY A 36 -1.41 -0.89 -11.82
CA GLY A 36 -1.90 -2.22 -12.22
C GLY A 36 -1.77 -3.32 -11.15
N VAL A 37 -1.13 -3.06 -10.01
CA VAL A 37 -1.07 -4.00 -8.87
C VAL A 37 -1.83 -3.45 -7.67
N THR A 38 -1.55 -2.21 -7.27
CA THR A 38 -2.17 -1.60 -6.09
C THR A 38 -3.56 -1.07 -6.46
N ASN A 39 -4.61 -1.66 -5.87
CA ASN A 39 -5.97 -1.15 -5.97
C ASN A 39 -6.26 -0.16 -4.82
N VAL A 40 -5.90 1.11 -5.03
CA VAL A 40 -6.07 2.18 -4.03
C VAL A 40 -7.54 2.35 -3.64
N GLY A 41 -8.46 2.32 -4.61
CA GLY A 41 -9.90 2.46 -4.35
C GLY A 41 -10.41 1.41 -3.36
N LYS A 42 -10.07 0.13 -3.59
CA LYS A 42 -10.44 -0.96 -2.68
C LYS A 42 -9.88 -0.79 -1.28
N VAL A 43 -8.66 -0.26 -1.12
CA VAL A 43 -8.09 0.02 0.20
C VAL A 43 -8.86 1.12 0.91
N ILE A 44 -9.20 2.20 0.21
CA ILE A 44 -9.99 3.31 0.75
C ILE A 44 -11.40 2.84 1.11
N ASP A 45 -12.07 2.09 0.23
CA ASP A 45 -13.42 1.55 0.48
C ASP A 45 -13.45 0.70 1.76
N GLN A 46 -12.40 -0.09 2.00
CA GLN A 46 -12.30 -0.95 3.18
C GLN A 46 -11.96 -0.21 4.47
N SER A 47 -11.51 1.04 4.42
CA SER A 47 -10.91 1.72 5.58
C SER A 47 -11.43 3.13 5.86
N SER A 48 -12.20 3.72 4.94
CA SER A 48 -12.67 5.11 5.02
C SER A 48 -13.53 5.41 6.25
N GLU A 49 -14.20 4.42 6.85
CA GLU A 49 -14.96 4.60 8.09
C GLU A 49 -14.06 4.82 9.33
N PHE A 50 -12.78 4.43 9.26
CA PHE A 50 -11.86 4.44 10.40
C PHE A 50 -10.46 4.94 10.09
N VAL A 51 -10.30 5.64 8.97
CA VAL A 51 -9.07 6.34 8.57
C VAL A 51 -9.42 7.79 8.27
N ASP A 52 -8.78 8.72 8.97
CA ASP A 52 -9.08 10.16 8.83
C ASP A 52 -8.40 10.78 7.61
N TYR A 53 -7.17 10.35 7.31
CA TYR A 53 -6.37 10.89 6.20
C TYR A 53 -5.59 9.80 5.49
N TYR A 54 -5.38 9.96 4.18
CA TYR A 54 -4.54 9.07 3.40
C TYR A 54 -3.32 9.80 2.86
N TRP A 55 -2.17 9.15 2.95
CA TRP A 55 -0.97 9.55 2.23
C TRP A 55 -0.69 8.50 1.17
N LEU A 56 -0.64 8.95 -0.09
CA LEU A 56 -0.42 8.13 -1.26
C LEU A 56 0.97 8.40 -1.82
N GLU A 57 1.79 7.36 -1.97
CA GLU A 57 3.10 7.47 -2.63
C GLU A 57 3.11 6.62 -3.87
N LEU A 58 3.27 7.24 -5.05
CA LEU A 58 3.43 6.49 -6.29
C LEU A 58 4.83 5.89 -6.38
N LEU A 59 4.91 4.67 -6.93
CA LEU A 59 6.17 4.02 -7.18
C LEU A 59 7.08 4.90 -8.05
N ASN A 60 8.30 5.16 -7.56
CA ASN A 60 9.37 5.78 -8.33
C ASN A 60 10.41 4.73 -8.75
N LEU A 61 10.31 4.22 -9.99
CA LEU A 61 11.21 3.18 -10.51
C LEU A 61 12.69 3.58 -10.57
N ARG A 62 12.98 4.89 -10.64
CA ARG A 62 14.36 5.39 -10.66
C ARG A 62 14.99 5.33 -9.27
N ALA A 63 14.19 5.45 -8.22
CA ALA A 63 14.63 5.44 -6.83
C ALA A 63 14.52 4.04 -6.16
N SER A 64 13.79 3.09 -6.76
CA SER A 64 13.46 1.80 -6.13
C SER A 64 14.58 0.75 -6.12
N GLY A 65 15.74 1.05 -6.71
CA GLY A 65 16.90 0.16 -6.70
C GLY A 65 16.78 -1.05 -7.63
N SER A 66 17.94 -1.60 -8.02
CA SER A 66 18.02 -2.64 -9.06
C SER A 66 17.32 -3.95 -8.70
N LYS A 67 17.37 -4.37 -7.42
CA LYS A 67 16.73 -5.60 -6.95
C LYS A 67 15.21 -5.55 -7.06
N PHE A 68 14.60 -4.45 -6.62
CA PHE A 68 13.15 -4.28 -6.69
C PHE A 68 12.68 -4.14 -8.15
N ASN A 69 13.45 -3.43 -8.98
CA ASN A 69 13.17 -3.33 -10.41
C ASN A 69 13.21 -4.69 -11.11
N GLY A 70 14.20 -5.53 -10.79
CA GLY A 70 14.27 -6.90 -11.30
C GLY A 70 13.06 -7.74 -10.89
N LEU A 71 12.63 -7.62 -9.62
CA LEU A 71 11.48 -8.34 -9.10
C LEU A 71 10.16 -7.88 -9.75
N LEU A 72 9.95 -6.57 -9.89
CA LEU A 72 8.79 -6.03 -10.60
C LEU A 72 8.74 -6.49 -12.06
N LYS A 73 9.88 -6.50 -12.74
CA LYS A 73 9.95 -6.96 -14.13
C LYS A 73 9.62 -8.45 -14.27
N ALA A 74 9.99 -9.27 -13.29
CA ALA A 74 9.72 -10.71 -13.29
C ALA A 74 8.25 -11.04 -12.94
N GLU A 75 7.73 -10.44 -11.88
CA GLU A 75 6.43 -10.80 -11.29
C GLU A 75 5.27 -9.95 -11.84
N PHE A 76 5.53 -8.70 -12.21
CA PHE A 76 4.52 -7.72 -12.65
C PHE A 76 4.98 -6.94 -13.90
N PRO A 77 5.25 -7.62 -15.03
CA PRO A 77 5.85 -7.00 -16.21
C PRO A 77 5.01 -5.85 -16.80
N GLN A 78 3.68 -5.93 -16.74
CA GLN A 78 2.79 -4.86 -17.23
C GLN A 78 2.92 -3.57 -16.39
N SER A 79 3.09 -3.71 -15.09
CA SER A 79 3.26 -2.59 -14.16
C SER A 79 4.61 -1.90 -14.31
N TYR A 80 5.65 -2.66 -14.67
CA TYR A 80 6.98 -2.12 -14.94
C TYR A 80 6.98 -1.19 -16.16
N VAL A 81 6.26 -1.55 -17.24
CA VAL A 81 6.15 -0.73 -18.46
C VAL A 81 5.42 0.60 -18.20
N ILE A 82 4.42 0.60 -17.32
CA ILE A 82 3.63 1.81 -17.01
C ILE A 82 4.45 2.81 -16.18
N GLY A 83 5.33 2.32 -15.31
CA GLY A 83 6.12 3.17 -14.40
C GLY A 83 7.48 3.62 -14.95
N SER A 84 7.93 3.09 -16.10
CA SER A 84 9.24 3.35 -16.71
C SER A 84 9.21 4.53 -17.68
#